data_AF-A0A959PPF2-F1
#
_entry.id   AF-A0A959PPF2-F1
#
_cell.length_a   1.000
_cell.length_b   1.000
_cell.length_c   1.000
_cell.angle_alpha   90.00
_cell.angle_beta   90.00
_cell.angle_gamma   90.00
#
_symmetry.space_group_name_H-M   'P 1'
#
loop_
_entity.id
_entity.type
_entity.pdbx_description
1 polymer ?
#
loop_
_entity_poly.entity_id
_entity_poly.type
_entity_poly.pdbx_seq_one_letter_code
_entity_poly.pdbx_strand_id
1 'polypeptide(L)'
;MKKLYFLLPIFLLAACQKDFLDRVPRDSVSADVFFKTEEDLQLYTNSLLSIPSAWGLYLADQGTDNTATTGAVEIKNIMTGSPSSQNLTSGWDWERLRSINFFLDNYERA
;
A
#
# COMPACT_ATOMS: atom_id res chain seq x y z
N MET A 1 -25.52 17.28 55.32
CA MET A 1 -25.01 17.53 53.95
C MET A 1 -23.56 17.07 53.72
N LYS A 2 -23.03 16.08 54.48
CA LYS A 2 -21.65 15.58 54.31
C LYS A 2 -21.54 14.22 53.59
N LYS A 3 -22.67 13.55 53.30
CA LYS A 3 -22.70 12.23 52.64
C LYS A 3 -22.43 12.27 51.12
N LEU A 4 -22.42 13.45 50.50
CA LEU A 4 -22.20 13.60 49.06
C LEU A 4 -20.71 13.49 48.66
N TYR A 5 -19.77 13.84 49.56
CA TYR A 5 -18.33 13.79 49.29
C TYR A 5 -17.79 12.37 49.09
N PHE A 6 -18.51 11.35 49.57
CA PHE A 6 -18.10 9.94 49.43
C PHE A 6 -18.35 9.37 48.02
N LEU A 7 -19.15 10.05 47.18
CA LEU A 7 -19.49 9.61 45.82
C LEU A 7 -18.50 10.10 44.75
N LEU A 8 -17.74 11.16 45.04
CA LEU A 8 -16.74 11.74 44.13
C LEU A 8 -15.61 10.77 43.72
N PRO A 9 -15.01 9.97 44.63
CA PRO A 9 -13.95 9.04 44.23
C PRO A 9 -14.44 7.84 43.40
N ILE A 10 -15.73 7.48 43.52
CA ILE A 10 -16.34 6.40 42.72
C ILE A 10 -16.49 6.83 41.25
N PHE A 11 -16.79 8.11 40.99
CA PHE A 11 -16.88 8.67 39.64
C PHE A 11 -15.51 8.76 38.94
N LEU A 12 -14.44 9.02 39.69
CA LEU A 12 -13.07 9.10 39.16
C LEU A 12 -12.54 7.73 38.70
N LEU A 13 -12.99 6.63 39.33
CA LEU A 13 -12.63 5.27 38.92
C LEU A 13 -13.37 4.82 37.65
N ALA A 14 -14.55 5.38 37.36
CA ALA A 14 -15.33 5.07 36.16
C ALA A 14 -14.83 5.80 34.89
N ALA A 15 -13.99 6.83 35.04
CA ALA A 15 -13.47 7.61 33.92
C ALA A 15 -12.30 6.93 33.17
N CYS A 16 -11.67 5.92 33.76
CA CYS A 16 -10.55 5.21 33.15
C CYS A 16 -11.03 4.07 32.24
N GLN A 17 -11.29 4.37 30.97
CA GLN A 17 -11.52 3.35 29.94
C GLN A 17 -10.17 2.94 29.33
N LYS A 18 -9.69 1.73 29.66
CA LYS A 18 -8.38 1.23 29.21
C LYS A 18 -8.20 1.26 27.69
N ASP A 19 -9.27 0.98 26.93
CA ASP A 19 -9.16 0.76 25.48
C ASP A 19 -9.69 1.94 24.65
N PHE A 20 -10.00 3.09 25.27
CA PHE A 20 -10.57 4.23 24.54
C PHE A 20 -9.60 4.81 23.50
N LEU A 21 -8.29 4.73 23.76
CA LEU A 21 -7.23 5.25 22.91
C LEU A 21 -6.74 4.23 21.86
N ASP A 22 -7.02 2.94 22.04
CA ASP A 22 -6.60 1.88 21.12
C ASP A 22 -7.60 1.73 19.96
N ARG A 23 -7.69 2.76 19.11
CA ARG A 23 -8.61 2.79 17.97
C ARG A 23 -7.88 2.55 16.67
N VAL A 24 -8.34 1.54 15.94
CA VAL A 24 -7.97 1.35 14.54
C VAL A 24 -8.67 2.41 13.67
N PRO A 25 -7.97 3.03 12.71
CA PRO A 25 -8.58 3.90 11.71
C PRO A 25 -9.68 3.16 10.94
N ARG A 26 -10.81 3.86 10.68
CA ARG A 26 -11.98 3.27 10.01
C ARG A 26 -11.95 3.40 8.49
N ASP A 27 -11.04 4.21 7.98
CA ASP A 27 -10.85 4.57 6.58
C ASP A 27 -9.62 3.89 5.96
N SER A 28 -8.90 3.07 6.74
CA SER A 28 -7.75 2.31 6.24
C SER A 28 -7.73 0.90 6.82
N VAL A 29 -7.09 0.01 6.08
CA VAL A 29 -6.93 -1.39 6.43
C VAL A 29 -5.48 -1.60 6.84
N SER A 30 -5.23 -1.85 8.12
CA SER A 30 -3.88 -2.14 8.63
C SER A 30 -3.56 -3.63 8.53
N ALA A 31 -2.27 -3.98 8.58
CA ALA A 31 -1.83 -5.38 8.63
C ALA A 31 -2.47 -6.15 9.79
N ASP A 32 -2.63 -5.50 10.94
CA ASP A 32 -3.17 -6.11 12.16
C ASP A 32 -4.62 -6.56 12.02
N VAL A 33 -5.37 -5.96 11.10
CA VAL A 33 -6.77 -6.31 10.87
C VAL A 33 -6.99 -7.16 9.62
N PHE A 34 -6.02 -7.18 8.70
CA PHE A 34 -6.14 -7.79 7.38
C PHE A 34 -5.65 -9.25 7.30
N PHE A 35 -4.49 -9.60 7.87
CA PHE A 35 -3.93 -10.94 7.70
C PHE A 35 -4.46 -11.90 8.77
N LYS A 36 -5.70 -12.40 8.61
CA LYS A 36 -6.37 -13.23 9.62
C LYS A 36 -6.83 -14.60 9.13
N THR A 37 -7.13 -14.73 7.84
CA THR A 37 -7.62 -15.99 7.28
C THR A 37 -6.88 -16.38 5.99
N GLU A 38 -7.05 -17.63 5.58
CA GLU A 38 -6.55 -18.12 4.29
C GLU A 38 -7.10 -17.28 3.12
N GLU A 39 -8.36 -16.89 3.18
CA GLU A 39 -8.99 -16.04 2.16
C GLU A 39 -8.35 -14.65 2.08
N ASP A 40 -7.88 -14.08 3.20
CA ASP A 40 -7.17 -12.81 3.20
C ASP A 40 -5.80 -12.93 2.50
N LEU A 41 -5.09 -14.04 2.72
CA LEU A 41 -3.83 -14.34 2.02
C LEU A 41 -4.07 -14.53 0.51
N GLN A 42 -5.15 -15.23 0.15
CA GLN A 42 -5.55 -15.41 -1.23
C GLN A 42 -5.90 -14.06 -1.89
N LEU A 43 -6.64 -13.20 -1.19
CA LEU A 43 -7.00 -11.88 -1.70
C LEU A 43 -5.75 -11.01 -1.92
N TYR A 44 -4.82 -11.00 -0.97
CA TYR A 44 -3.57 -10.25 -1.10
C TYR A 44 -2.74 -10.75 -2.29
N THR A 45 -2.54 -12.06 -2.40
CA THR A 45 -1.74 -12.65 -3.49
C THR A 45 -2.38 -12.44 -4.85
N ASN A 46 -3.71 -12.48 -4.95
CA ASN A 46 -4.44 -12.12 -6.16
C ASN A 46 -4.18 -10.65 -6.58
N SER A 47 -4.08 -9.73 -5.63
CA SER A 47 -3.75 -8.32 -5.92
C SER A 47 -2.33 -8.13 -6.50
N LEU A 48 -1.42 -9.08 -6.25
CA LEU A 48 -0.08 -9.07 -6.82
C LEU A 48 -0.04 -9.51 -8.29
N LEU A 49 -1.12 -10.10 -8.83
CA LEU A 49 -1.17 -10.50 -10.22
C LEU A 49 -1.10 -9.28 -11.15
N SER A 50 -0.11 -9.26 -12.04
CA SER A 50 0.06 -8.24 -13.06
C SER A 50 -0.39 -8.79 -14.40
N ILE A 51 -1.65 -8.57 -14.75
CA ILE A 51 -2.19 -8.95 -16.06
C ILE A 51 -2.21 -7.70 -16.93
N PRO A 52 -1.30 -7.57 -17.91
CA PRO A 52 -1.28 -6.39 -18.76
C PRO A 52 -2.55 -6.36 -19.61
N SER A 53 -3.12 -5.16 -19.77
CA SER A 53 -4.21 -4.96 -20.73
C SER A 53 -3.68 -5.12 -22.15
N ALA A 54 -4.56 -5.42 -23.11
CA ALA A 54 -4.19 -5.45 -24.52
C ALA A 54 -3.54 -4.13 -24.98
N TRP A 55 -4.02 -3.00 -24.45
CA TRP A 55 -3.43 -1.69 -24.67
C TRP A 55 -2.03 -1.56 -24.05
N GLY A 56 -1.84 -2.06 -22.83
CA GLY A 56 -0.53 -2.08 -22.18
C GLY A 56 0.51 -2.89 -22.96
N LEU A 57 0.12 -4.04 -23.50
CA LEU A 57 0.98 -4.86 -24.36
C LEU A 57 1.36 -4.13 -25.66
N TYR A 58 0.39 -3.47 -26.30
CA TYR A 58 0.66 -2.67 -27.50
C TYR A 58 1.65 -1.53 -27.22
N LEU A 59 1.45 -0.79 -26.13
CA LEU A 59 2.34 0.33 -25.79
C LEU A 59 3.74 -0.13 -25.39
N ALA A 60 3.89 -1.34 -24.83
CA ALA A 60 5.17 -1.88 -24.39
C ALA A 60 6.16 -2.10 -25.54
N ASP A 61 5.69 -2.27 -26.77
CA ASP A 61 6.56 -2.46 -27.94
C ASP A 61 7.13 -1.15 -28.50
N GLN A 62 6.67 0.02 -28.02
CA GLN A 62 7.13 1.35 -28.48
C GLN A 62 8.59 1.71 -28.16
N GLY A 63 9.37 0.76 -27.64
CA GLY A 63 10.80 0.89 -27.38
C GLY A 63 11.68 -0.02 -28.23
N THR A 64 11.08 -0.81 -29.12
CA THR A 64 11.79 -1.78 -29.96
C THR A 64 12.03 -1.22 -31.37
N ASP A 65 12.83 -1.94 -32.16
CA ASP A 65 13.02 -1.65 -33.58
C ASP A 65 11.82 -2.04 -34.46
N ASN A 66 10.84 -2.76 -33.91
CA ASN A 66 9.64 -3.20 -34.62
C ASN A 66 8.54 -2.14 -34.69
N THR A 67 8.52 -1.18 -33.76
CA THR A 67 7.45 -0.19 -33.64
C THR A 67 8.02 1.22 -33.46
N ALA A 68 7.67 2.11 -34.39
CA ALA A 68 7.99 3.53 -34.27
C ALA A 68 7.04 4.23 -33.27
N THR A 69 7.57 5.14 -32.45
CA THR A 69 6.74 5.98 -31.57
C THR A 69 7.11 7.47 -31.66
N THR A 70 6.10 8.33 -31.69
CA THR A 70 6.26 9.78 -31.51
C THR A 70 6.10 10.20 -30.06
N GLY A 71 5.67 9.28 -29.19
CA GLY A 71 5.46 9.52 -27.76
C GLY A 71 6.73 9.87 -27.01
N ALA A 72 6.56 10.53 -25.86
CA ALA A 72 7.62 10.76 -24.88
C ALA A 72 7.82 9.50 -24.02
N VAL A 73 8.38 8.46 -24.61
CA VAL A 73 8.76 7.23 -23.90
C VAL A 73 10.17 7.35 -23.34
N GLU A 74 10.40 6.82 -22.15
CA GLU A 74 11.68 6.91 -21.45
C GLU A 74 12.85 6.38 -22.29
N ILE A 75 12.66 5.23 -22.94
CA ILE A 75 13.67 4.60 -23.80
C ILE A 75 14.12 5.51 -24.96
N LYS A 76 13.24 6.38 -25.47
CA LYS A 76 13.60 7.38 -26.49
C LYS A 76 14.53 8.44 -25.92
N ASN A 77 14.28 8.92 -24.70
CA ASN A 77 15.19 9.84 -24.01
C ASN A 77 16.55 9.18 -23.73
N ILE A 78 16.56 7.87 -23.44
CA ILE A 78 17.79 7.08 -23.26
C ILE A 78 18.58 6.99 -24.58
N MET A 79 17.91 6.66 -25.69
CA MET A 79 18.56 6.40 -26.98
C MET A 79 18.99 7.66 -27.73
N THR A 80 18.17 8.72 -27.71
CA THR A 80 18.39 9.91 -28.56
C THR A 80 18.63 11.20 -27.78
N GLY A 81 18.45 11.17 -26.45
CA GLY A 81 18.54 12.35 -25.59
C GLY A 81 19.88 12.46 -24.83
N SER A 82 19.86 13.22 -23.74
CA SER A 82 20.95 13.32 -22.76
C SER A 82 20.45 12.81 -21.41
N PRO A 83 20.60 11.52 -21.12
CA PRO A 83 19.97 10.89 -19.95
C PRO A 83 20.50 11.46 -18.63
N SER A 84 19.60 11.74 -17.69
CA SER A 84 19.93 12.20 -16.34
C SER A 84 18.80 11.82 -15.37
N SER A 85 19.07 11.85 -14.07
CA SER A 85 18.03 11.63 -13.05
C SER A 85 16.90 12.66 -13.09
N GLN A 86 17.11 13.81 -13.76
CA GLN A 86 16.10 14.85 -13.92
C GLN A 86 15.13 14.57 -15.07
N ASN A 87 15.51 13.75 -16.06
CA ASN A 87 14.68 13.47 -17.25
C ASN A 87 14.34 11.99 -17.45
N LEU A 88 14.89 11.10 -16.62
CA LEU A 88 14.46 9.73 -16.42
C LEU A 88 13.74 9.63 -15.06
N THR A 89 12.48 10.06 -15.03
CA THR A 89 11.64 10.08 -13.82
C THR A 89 10.64 8.93 -13.76
N SER A 90 10.65 8.08 -14.78
CA SER A 90 9.79 6.91 -14.98
C SER A 90 10.66 5.65 -14.87
N GLY A 91 10.05 4.47 -14.79
CA GLY A 91 10.74 3.21 -15.03
C GLY A 91 11.34 2.51 -13.80
N TRP A 92 11.71 3.25 -12.75
CA TRP A 92 12.19 2.65 -11.50
C TRP A 92 11.28 2.99 -10.32
N ASP A 93 10.45 2.02 -9.91
CA ASP A 93 9.69 2.06 -8.67
C ASP A 93 10.00 0.84 -7.79
N TRP A 94 9.71 0.97 -6.51
CA TRP A 94 9.84 -0.12 -5.52
C TRP A 94 8.49 -0.53 -4.94
N GLU A 95 7.38 -0.03 -5.49
CA GLU A 95 6.05 -0.23 -4.91
C GLU A 95 5.69 -1.71 -4.94
N ARG A 96 5.90 -2.38 -6.08
CA ARG A 96 5.63 -3.81 -6.22
C ARG A 96 6.48 -4.64 -5.26
N LEU A 97 7.77 -4.35 -5.15
CA LEU A 97 8.67 -5.07 -4.24
C LEU A 97 8.25 -4.85 -2.78
N ARG A 98 7.85 -3.62 -2.42
CA ARG A 98 7.34 -3.29 -1.09
C ARG A 98 6.08 -4.07 -0.76
N SER A 99 5.12 -4.18 -1.69
CA SER A 99 3.90 -4.98 -1.48
C SER A 99 4.21 -6.47 -1.28
N ILE A 100 5.16 -7.02 -2.05
CA ILE A 100 5.60 -8.41 -1.87
C ILE A 100 6.24 -8.60 -0.48
N ASN A 101 7.16 -7.73 -0.08
CA ASN A 101 7.82 -7.85 1.22
C ASN A 101 6.82 -7.66 2.37
N PHE A 102 5.85 -6.75 2.22
CA PHE A 102 4.80 -6.56 3.21
C PHE A 102 3.95 -7.82 3.41
N PHE A 103 3.65 -8.57 2.34
CA PHE A 103 3.03 -9.89 2.46
C PHE A 103 3.93 -10.88 3.21
N LEU A 104 5.20 -10.99 2.80
CA LEU A 104 6.15 -11.93 3.41
C LEU A 104 6.38 -11.64 4.91
N ASP A 105 6.27 -10.38 5.33
CA ASP A 105 6.40 -10.00 6.73
C ASP A 105 5.15 -10.31 7.57
N ASN A 106 3.99 -10.58 6.95
CA ASN A 106 2.70 -10.70 7.64
C ASN A 106 1.90 -11.98 7.36
N TYR A 107 2.28 -12.80 6.38
CA TYR A 107 1.47 -13.95 5.97
C TYR A 107 1.30 -15.01 7.07
N GLU A 108 2.26 -15.13 7.99
CA GLU A 108 2.21 -16.07 9.13
C GLU A 108 1.20 -15.67 10.22
N ARG A 109 0.55 -14.51 10.10
CA ARG A 109 -0.46 -14.03 11.06
C ARG A 109 -1.83 -14.69 10.86
N ALA A 110 -2.07 -15.25 9.68
CA ALA A 110 -3.28 -15.98 9.32
C ALA A 110 -3.23 -17.46 9.76
#